data_AF-A0A7I8CUS9-F1
#
_entry.id   AF-A0A7I8CUS9-F1
#
_cell.length_a   1.000
_cell.length_b   1.000
_cell.length_c   1.000
_cell.angle_alpha   90.00
_cell.angle_beta   90.00
_cell.angle_gamma   90.00
#
_symmetry.space_group_name_H-M   'P 1'
#
loop_
_entity.id
_entity.type
_entity.pdbx_description
1 polymer ?
#
loop_
_entity_poly.entity_id
_entity_poly.type
_entity_poly.pdbx_seq_one_letter_code
_entity_poly.pdbx_strand_id
1 'polypeptide(L)' 'MTLSAHELATLFRLRNASVLTDIETPDVIALQEAGVVQVIMSEDGDAALALTVDGKVLLRMLGAEPVGSRGYPN' A
#
# COMPACT_ATOMS: atom_id res chain seq x y z
N MET A 1 -8.22 13.07 -5.59
CA MET A 1 -6.91 12.65 -6.13
C MET A 1 -7.13 11.36 -6.89
N THR A 2 -6.74 11.28 -8.16
CA THR A 2 -6.89 10.08 -8.99
C THR A 2 -5.51 9.48 -9.21
N LEU A 3 -5.27 8.28 -8.71
CA LEU A 3 -4.00 7.58 -8.88
C LEU A 3 -3.87 7.06 -10.32
N SER A 4 -2.64 7.06 -10.84
CA SER A 4 -2.27 6.49 -12.13
C SER A 4 -2.31 4.95 -12.09
N ALA A 5 -2.34 4.32 -13.26
CA ALA A 5 -2.29 2.86 -13.36
C ALA A 5 -0.98 2.27 -12.76
N HIS A 6 0.14 2.99 -12.83
CA HIS A 6 1.42 2.56 -12.28
C HIS A 6 1.44 2.71 -10.75
N GLU A 7 0.91 3.80 -10.22
CA GLU A 7 0.75 4.02 -8.78
C GLU A 7 -0.17 2.95 -8.17
N LEU A 8 -1.29 2.62 -8.83
CA LEU A 8 -2.17 1.53 -8.41
C LEU A 8 -1.47 0.17 -8.45
N ALA A 9 -0.68 -0.12 -9.48
CA ALA A 9 0.10 -1.35 -9.56
C ALA A 9 1.13 -1.46 -8.42
N THR A 10 1.79 -0.36 -8.07
CA THR A 10 2.72 -0.28 -6.93
C THR A 10 2.00 -0.47 -5.60
N LEU A 11 0.82 0.12 -5.43
CA LEU A 11 -0.04 -0.07 -4.27
C LEU A 11 -0.47 -1.55 -4.11
N PHE A 12 -0.88 -2.21 -5.20
CA PHE A 12 -1.19 -3.64 -5.19
C PHE A 12 0.04 -4.52 -4.91
N ARG A 13 1.22 -4.09 -5.34
CA ARG A 13 2.47 -4.78 -5.02
C ARG A 13 2.77 -4.69 -3.53
N LEU A 14 2.62 -3.52 -2.91
CA LEU A 14 2.77 -3.32 -1.45
C LEU A 14 1.78 -4.11 -0.61
N ARG A 15 0.58 -4.37 -1.14
CA ARG A 15 -0.37 -5.27 -0.49
C ARG A 15 0.20 -6.69 -0.37
N ASN A 16 0.86 -7.18 -1.41
CA ASN A 16 1.38 -8.55 -1.46
C ASN A 16 2.78 -8.69 -0.84
N ALA A 17 3.60 -7.64 -0.95
CA ALA A 17 4.89 -7.51 -0.31
C ALA A 17 4.78 -6.38 0.70
N SER A 18 4.62 -6.72 2.00
CA SER A 18 4.42 -5.74 3.09
C SER A 18 5.50 -4.67 3.18
N VAL A 19 6.63 -4.87 2.49
CA VAL A 19 7.74 -3.94 2.35
C VAL A 19 8.20 -3.89 0.89
N LEU A 20 8.32 -2.69 0.33
CA LEU A 20 9.12 -2.41 -0.86
C LEU A 20 10.36 -1.62 -0.48
N THR A 21 11.50 -1.99 -1.05
CA THR A 21 12.81 -1.31 -0.89
C THR A 21 13.07 -0.25 -1.96
N ASP A 22 12.27 -0.21 -3.03
CA ASP A 22 12.45 0.74 -4.15
C ASP A 22 11.71 2.06 -3.90
N ILE A 23 12.13 2.77 -2.85
CA ILE A 23 11.48 3.99 -2.35
C ILE A 23 11.65 5.23 -3.22
N GLU A 24 12.61 5.22 -4.14
CA GLU A 24 13.00 6.39 -4.93
C GLU A 24 12.24 6.51 -6.26
N THR A 25 11.30 5.61 -6.52
CA THR A 25 10.49 5.67 -7.75
C THR A 25 9.46 6.81 -7.70
N PRO A 26 9.18 7.48 -8.83
CA PRO A 26 8.19 8.56 -8.88
C PRO A 26 6.79 8.08 -8.45
N ASP A 27 6.44 6.81 -8.74
CA ASP A 27 5.18 6.21 -8.31
C ASP A 27 5.08 6.11 -6.78
N VAL A 28 6.17 5.71 -6.12
CA VAL A 28 6.21 5.66 -4.64
C VAL A 28 6.09 7.05 -4.04
N ILE A 29 6.81 8.02 -4.60
CA ILE A 29 6.78 9.41 -4.11
C ILE A 29 5.34 9.94 -4.20
N ALA A 30 4.66 9.73 -5.33
CA ALA A 30 3.26 10.13 -5.48
C ALA A 30 2.33 9.43 -4.48
N LEU A 31 2.56 8.14 -4.19
CA LEU A 31 1.80 7.41 -3.17
C LEU A 31 2.07 7.95 -1.75
N GLN A 32 3.29 8.39 -1.46
CA GLN A 32 3.66 8.98 -0.17
C GLN A 32 3.03 10.37 -0.01
N GLU A 33 3.08 11.19 -1.06
CA GLU A 33 2.41 12.50 -1.10
C GLU A 33 0.89 12.37 -0.99
N ALA A 34 0.32 11.29 -1.54
CA ALA A 34 -1.10 10.95 -1.37
C ALA A 34 -1.45 10.44 0.04
N GLY A 35 -0.46 10.18 0.91
CA GLY A 35 -0.67 9.68 2.28
C GLY A 35 -1.11 8.22 2.38
N VAL A 36 -1.06 7.47 1.28
CA VAL A 36 -1.50 6.05 1.24
C VAL A 36 -0.37 5.07 1.61
N VAL A 37 0.87 5.52 1.57
CA VAL A 37 2.05 4.77 2.00
C VAL A 37 2.94 5.65 2.88
N GLN A 38 3.69 5.03 3.77
CA GLN A 38 4.67 5.69 4.63
C GLN A 38 6.00 4.95 4.55
N VAL A 39 7.11 5.68 4.64
CA VAL A 39 8.43 5.08 4.76
C VAL A 39 8.69 4.80 6.24
N ILE A 40 9.06 3.56 6.53
CA ILE A 40 9.47 3.07 7.84
C ILE A 40 10.92 2.61 7.74
N MET A 41 11.69 2.78 8.81
CA MET A 41 13.01 2.17 8.91
C MET A 41 12.81 0.71 9.33
N SER A 42 13.31 -0.22 8.52
CA SER A 42 13.32 -1.64 8.86
C SER A 42 14.33 -1.90 9.97
N GLU A 43 14.18 -3.03 10.67
CA GLU A 43 15.11 -3.45 11.72
C GLU A 43 16.54 -3.65 11.18
N ASP A 44 16.67 -3.99 9.89
CA ASP A 44 17.94 -4.13 9.18
C ASP A 44 18.61 -2.78 8.82
N GLY A 45 17.96 -1.65 9.12
CA GLY A 45 18.46 -0.30 8.79
C GLY A 45 18.11 0.17 7.37
N ASP A 46 17.46 -0.68 6.57
CA ASP A 46 16.94 -0.32 5.26
C ASP A 46 15.61 0.42 5.34
N ALA A 47 15.47 1.45 4.51
CA ALA A 47 14.21 2.16 4.36
C ALA A 47 13.20 1.30 3.58
N ALA A 48 12.03 1.09 4.19
CA ALA A 48 10.97 0.25 3.70
C ALA A 48 9.67 1.03 3.55
N LEU A 49 8.84 0.66 2.57
CA LEU A 49 7.49 1.20 2.44
C LEU A 49 6.47 0.33 3.14
N ALA A 50 5.61 0.95 3.93
CA ALA A 50 4.45 0.32 4.53
C ALA A 50 3.16 1.04 4.11
N LEU A 51 2.07 0.26 3.99
CA LEU A 51 0.74 0.79 3.73
C LEU A 51 0.17 1.49 4.98
N THR A 52 -0.28 2.73 4.80
CA THR A 52 -1.02 3.47 5.84
C THR A 52 -2.44 2.93 5.99
N VAL A 53 -3.16 3.42 6.99
CA VAL A 53 -4.60 3.11 7.15
C VAL A 53 -5.38 3.54 5.90
N ASP A 54 -5.08 4.72 5.35
CA ASP A 54 -5.74 5.24 4.15
C ASP A 54 -5.43 4.38 2.91
N GLY A 55 -4.19 3.92 2.76
CA GLY A 55 -3.84 2.98 1.68
C GLY A 55 -4.61 1.66 1.77
N LYS A 56 -4.82 1.12 2.98
CA LYS A 56 -5.63 -0.09 3.20
C LYS A 56 -7.11 0.15 2.90
N VAL A 57 -7.66 1.31 3.30
CA VAL A 57 -9.03 1.70 2.96
C VAL A 57 -9.20 1.84 1.45
N LEU A 58 -8.23 2.45 0.77
CA LEU A 58 -8.25 2.60 -0.68
C LEU A 58 -8.18 1.24 -1.39
N LEU A 59 -7.34 0.32 -0.91
CA LEU A 59 -7.30 -1.08 -1.40
C LEU A 59 -8.64 -1.82 -1.18
N ARG A 60 -9.36 -1.57 -0.08
CA ARG A 60 -10.72 -2.10 0.12
C ARG A 60 -11.72 -1.49 -0.85
N MET A 61 -11.67 -0.17 -1.06
CA MET A 61 -12.55 0.53 -2.00
C MET A 61 -12.34 0.04 -3.44
N LEU A 62 -11.11 -0.34 -3.79
CA LEU A 62 -10.76 -0.97 -5.07
C LEU A 62 -11.12 -2.46 -5.14
N GLY A 63 -11.69 -3.05 -4.08
CA GLY A 63 -12.07 -4.46 -4.03
C GLY A 63 -10.90 -5.45 -3.93
N ALA A 64 -9.70 -4.97 -3.58
CA ALA A 64 -8.50 -5.80 -3.53
C ALA A 64 -8.14 -6.29 -2.13
N GLU A 65 -8.64 -5.67 -1.07
CA GLU A 65 -8.65 -6.30 0.24
C GLU A 65 -9.89 -7.19 0.36
N PRO A 66 -9.76 -8.47 0.77
CA PRO A 66 -10.94 -9.22 1.14
C PRO A 66 -11.63 -8.45 2.26
N VAL A 67 -12.90 -8.06 2.04
CA VAL A 67 -13.80 -7.70 3.13
C VAL A 67 -13.74 -8.91 4.04
N GLY A 68 -13.03 -8.78 5.17
CA GLY A 68 -12.70 -9.88 6.07
C GLY A 68 -13.93 -10.75 6.16
N SER A 69 -13.82 -11.98 5.65
CA SER A 69 -14.95 -12.87 5.50
C SER A 69 -15.64 -12.89 6.85
N ARG A 70 -16.81 -12.24 6.94
CA ARG A 70 -17.73 -12.49 8.04
C ARG A 70 -18.06 -13.96 7.87
N GLY A 71 -17.32 -14.81 8.55
CA GLY A 71 -17.72 -16.17 8.82
C GLY A 71 -19.06 -16.04 9.51
N TYR A 72 -20.14 -16.15 8.75
CA TYR A 72 -21.43 -16.46 9.30
C TYR A 72 -21.32 -17.91 9.75
N PRO A 73 -21.35 -18.19 11.07
CA PRO A 73 -21.46 -19.57 11.51
C PRO A 73 -22.82 -20.08 11.02
N ASN A 74 -22.79 -21.22 10.32
CA ASN A 74 -23.97 -22.02 10.01
C ASN A 74 -24.27 -22.93 11.19
#